data_AF-A0A382DT45-F1
#
_entry.id   AF-A0A382DT45-F1
#
_cell.length_a   1.000
_cell.length_b   1.000
_cell.length_c   1.000
_cell.angle_alpha   90.00
_cell.angle_beta   90.00
_cell.angle_gamma   90.00
#
_symmetry.space_group_name_H-M   'P 1'
#
loop_
_entity.id
_entity.type
_entity.pdbx_description
1 polymer ?
#
loop_
_entity_poly.entity_id
_entity_poly.type
_entity_poly.pdbx_seq_one_letter_code
_entity_poly.pdbx_strand_id
1 'polypeptide(L)'
;MTLRQDLDDILDRLDMACLDERGASDEDRSMRLLHLGFILNEAKKRVSSILKETEAILINSDWDQSPYETQLFSIETKTGAPRKKWDHKTLANLVAKKITDKAIDMDTGEVLKTPQQMIQELLIYAAPSYWRVAALKELGIDPDDFCEVGEPLTNLIYRSNNNE
;
A
#
# COMPACT_ATOMS: atom_id res chain seq x y z
N MET A 1 -26.19 -25.96 12.18
CA MET A 1 -25.15 -25.12 12.78
C MET A 1 -24.91 -23.96 11.82
N THR A 2 -24.82 -22.72 12.32
CA THR A 2 -24.55 -21.55 11.49
C THR A 2 -23.03 -21.42 11.32
N LEU A 3 -22.55 -20.90 10.18
CA LEU A 3 -21.11 -20.72 9.89
C LEU A 3 -20.37 -19.96 11.01
N ARG A 4 -21.05 -19.01 11.65
CA ARG A 4 -20.54 -18.27 12.81
C ARG A 4 -20.25 -19.18 13.99
N GLN A 5 -21.18 -20.07 14.32
CA GLN A 5 -21.05 -20.98 15.44
C GLN A 5 -19.90 -21.98 15.24
N ASP A 6 -19.74 -22.51 14.02
CA ASP A 6 -18.62 -23.41 13.69
C ASP A 6 -17.26 -22.69 13.80
N LEU A 7 -17.20 -21.40 13.45
CA LEU A 7 -15.99 -20.60 13.57
C LEU A 7 -15.65 -20.29 15.02
N ASP A 8 -16.65 -19.90 15.82
CA ASP A 8 -16.48 -19.62 17.25
C ASP A 8 -15.96 -20.89 17.97
N ASP A 9 -16.56 -22.06 17.70
CA ASP A 9 -16.12 -23.34 18.26
C ASP A 9 -14.65 -23.68 17.91
N ILE A 10 -14.19 -23.34 16.69
CA ILE A 10 -12.79 -23.56 16.28
C ILE A 10 -11.85 -22.59 17.00
N LEU A 11 -12.24 -21.31 17.13
CA LEU A 11 -11.45 -20.31 17.82
C LEU A 11 -11.29 -20.65 19.30
N ASP A 12 -12.37 -21.08 19.96
CA ASP A 12 -12.34 -21.51 21.35
C ASP A 12 -11.39 -22.70 21.55
N ARG A 13 -11.38 -23.66 20.62
CA ARG A 13 -10.44 -24.80 20.66
C ARG A 13 -8.99 -24.37 20.48
N LEU A 14 -8.72 -23.39 19.63
CA LEU A 14 -7.37 -22.84 19.44
C LEU A 14 -6.90 -22.07 20.68
N ASP A 15 -7.81 -21.33 21.32
CA ASP A 15 -7.50 -20.61 22.56
C ASP A 15 -7.21 -21.58 23.71
N MET A 16 -8.04 -22.62 23.88
CA MET A 16 -7.79 -23.69 24.85
C MET A 16 -6.44 -24.38 24.60
N ALA A 17 -6.08 -24.68 23.35
CA ALA A 17 -4.76 -25.25 23.03
C ALA A 17 -3.61 -24.31 23.43
N CYS A 18 -3.78 -22.99 23.29
CA CYS A 18 -2.77 -22.02 23.76
C CYS A 18 -2.69 -21.98 25.29
N LEU A 19 -3.84 -22.07 25.98
CA LEU A 19 -3.92 -22.09 27.44
C LEU A 19 -3.29 -23.33 28.04
N ASP A 20 -3.54 -24.51 27.46
CA ASP A 20 -2.97 -25.78 27.89
C ASP A 20 -1.42 -25.74 27.84
N GLU A 21 -0.85 -25.21 26.75
CA GLU A 21 0.60 -25.06 26.61
C GLU A 21 1.20 -23.98 27.54
N ARG A 22 0.39 -23.09 28.11
CA ARG A 22 0.85 -22.11 29.09
C ARG A 22 1.21 -22.76 30.43
N GLY A 23 0.44 -23.78 30.83
CA GLY A 23 0.64 -24.55 32.07
C GLY A 23 1.61 -25.73 31.94
N ALA A 24 1.91 -26.16 30.71
CA ALA A 24 2.81 -27.27 30.44
C ALA A 24 4.29 -26.93 30.73
N SER A 25 5.03 -27.90 31.27
CA SER A 25 6.46 -27.78 31.59
C SER A 25 7.28 -29.00 31.14
N ASP A 26 6.77 -29.78 30.19
CA ASP A 26 7.45 -30.94 29.63
C ASP A 26 8.46 -30.58 28.53
N GLU A 27 9.34 -31.52 28.20
CA GLU A 27 10.44 -31.33 27.24
C GLU A 27 9.96 -31.08 25.80
N ASP A 28 8.77 -31.60 25.43
CA ASP A 28 8.22 -31.50 24.07
C ASP A 28 7.42 -30.21 23.82
N ARG A 29 7.16 -29.42 24.88
CA ARG A 29 6.39 -28.16 24.82
C ARG A 29 6.87 -27.22 23.72
N SER A 30 8.19 -27.06 23.59
CA SER A 30 8.77 -26.16 22.59
C SER A 30 8.40 -26.58 21.16
N MET A 31 8.39 -27.88 20.88
CA MET A 31 8.01 -28.41 19.57
C MET A 31 6.52 -28.22 19.28
N ARG A 32 5.66 -28.46 20.28
CA ARG A 32 4.21 -28.23 20.15
C ARG A 32 3.87 -26.76 19.90
N LEU A 33 4.53 -25.83 20.61
CA LEU A 33 4.38 -24.39 20.39
C LEU A 33 4.84 -23.96 18.99
N LEU A 34 5.92 -24.52 18.46
CA LEU A 34 6.37 -24.24 17.08
C LEU A 34 5.31 -24.67 16.06
N HIS A 35 4.75 -25.87 16.22
CA HIS A 35 3.70 -26.37 15.34
C HIS A 35 2.41 -25.54 15.46
N LEU A 36 1.99 -25.19 16.69
CA LEU A 36 0.83 -24.35 16.93
C LEU A 36 1.01 -22.97 16.27
N GLY A 37 2.18 -22.35 16.47
CA GLY A 37 2.51 -21.07 15.83
C GLY A 37 2.47 -21.13 14.29
N PHE A 38 2.97 -22.22 13.70
CA PHE A 38 2.88 -22.44 12.25
C PHE A 38 1.43 -22.54 11.77
N ILE A 39 0.60 -23.36 12.44
CA ILE A 39 -0.81 -23.54 12.10
C ILE A 39 -1.57 -22.22 12.19
N LEU A 40 -1.38 -21.45 13.26
CA LEU A 40 -2.02 -20.15 13.46
C LEU A 40 -1.60 -19.14 12.39
N ASN A 41 -0.32 -19.15 11.98
CA ASN A 41 0.15 -18.27 10.92
C ASN A 41 -0.44 -18.62 9.55
N GLU A 42 -0.56 -19.90 9.22
CA GLU A 42 -1.21 -20.35 7.99
C GLU A 42 -2.71 -20.02 7.99
N ALA A 43 -3.40 -20.24 9.12
CA ALA A 43 -4.78 -19.84 9.29
C ALA A 43 -4.97 -18.32 9.12
N LYS A 44 -4.10 -17.52 9.76
CA LYS A 44 -4.10 -16.05 9.61
C LYS A 44 -3.98 -15.63 8.15
N LYS A 45 -3.08 -16.22 7.37
CA LYS A 45 -2.90 -15.90 5.94
C LYS A 45 -4.17 -16.21 5.14
N ARG A 46 -4.77 -17.38 5.36
CA ARG A 46 -6.01 -17.80 4.68
C ARG A 46 -7.17 -16.88 5.01
N VAL A 47 -7.42 -16.61 6.29
CA VAL A 47 -8.47 -15.69 6.75
C VAL A 47 -8.26 -14.29 6.17
N SER A 48 -7.02 -13.80 6.17
CA SER A 48 -6.68 -12.50 5.56
C SER A 48 -6.97 -12.46 4.06
N SER A 49 -6.76 -13.57 3.33
CA SER A 49 -7.07 -13.67 1.91
C SER A 49 -8.57 -13.63 1.66
N ILE A 50 -9.34 -14.42 2.42
CA ILE A 50 -10.81 -14.47 2.31
C ILE A 50 -11.44 -13.13 2.67
N LEU A 51 -10.92 -12.46 3.69
CA LEU A 51 -11.38 -11.12 4.07
C LEU A 51 -11.16 -10.13 2.92
N LYS A 52 -9.97 -10.10 2.32
CA LYS A 52 -9.68 -9.22 1.17
C LYS A 52 -10.60 -9.48 -0.02
N GLU A 53 -10.89 -10.74 -0.30
CA GLU A 53 -11.82 -11.11 -1.37
C GLU A 53 -13.25 -10.65 -1.06
N THR A 54 -13.70 -10.82 0.19
CA THR A 54 -15.00 -10.35 0.66
C THR A 54 -15.12 -8.82 0.57
N GLU A 55 -14.07 -8.11 0.99
CA GLU A 55 -13.98 -6.64 0.87
C GLU A 55 -14.04 -6.20 -0.59
N ALA A 56 -13.31 -6.88 -1.49
CA ALA A 56 -13.34 -6.58 -2.92
C ALA A 56 -14.73 -6.83 -3.53
N ILE A 57 -15.41 -7.92 -3.16
CA ILE A 57 -16.78 -8.21 -3.61
C ILE A 57 -17.73 -7.11 -3.12
N LEU A 58 -17.64 -6.71 -1.86
CA LEU A 58 -18.50 -5.66 -1.29
C LEU A 58 -18.26 -4.31 -1.96
N ILE A 59 -17.00 -3.92 -2.18
CA ILE A 59 -16.63 -2.65 -2.85
C ILE A 59 -17.15 -2.62 -4.31
N ASN A 60 -17.16 -3.76 -4.99
CA ASN A 60 -17.64 -3.88 -6.37
C ASN A 60 -19.15 -4.15 -6.49
N SER A 61 -19.89 -4.16 -5.37
CA SER A 61 -21.33 -4.36 -5.35
C SER A 61 -22.10 -3.04 -5.51
N ASP A 62 -23.43 -3.11 -5.54
CA ASP A 62 -24.32 -1.94 -5.59
C ASP A 62 -24.36 -1.13 -4.28
N TRP A 63 -23.53 -1.48 -3.28
CA TRP A 63 -23.46 -0.75 -2.02
C TRP A 63 -22.88 0.65 -2.22
N ASP A 64 -23.56 1.65 -1.67
CA ASP A 64 -23.25 3.07 -1.81
C ASP A 64 -22.07 3.55 -0.95
N GLN A 65 -21.41 2.64 -0.24
CA GLN A 65 -20.27 2.92 0.65
C GLN A 65 -20.62 3.83 1.83
N SER A 66 -21.91 3.99 2.13
CA SER A 66 -22.39 4.73 3.31
C SER A 66 -21.98 4.02 4.61
N PRO A 67 -21.65 4.75 5.68
CA PRO A 67 -21.35 4.14 6.97
C PRO A 67 -22.48 3.22 7.41
N TYR A 68 -22.14 1.99 7.79
CA TYR A 68 -23.10 0.99 8.24
C TYR A 68 -22.83 0.66 9.71
N GLU A 69 -23.84 0.78 10.55
CA GLU A 69 -23.73 0.53 11.99
C GLU A 69 -24.78 -0.48 12.45
N THR A 70 -24.33 -1.43 13.26
CA THR A 70 -25.18 -2.42 13.92
C THR A 70 -24.85 -2.45 15.41
N GLN A 71 -25.64 -3.18 16.19
CA GLN A 71 -25.31 -3.44 17.60
C GLN A 71 -23.97 -4.16 17.80
N LEU A 72 -23.49 -4.91 16.79
CA LEU A 72 -22.29 -5.75 16.92
C LEU A 72 -21.04 -5.09 16.33
N PHE A 73 -21.18 -4.37 15.23
CA PHE A 73 -20.06 -3.75 14.53
C PHE A 73 -20.47 -2.51 13.74
N SER A 74 -19.49 -1.65 13.44
CA SER A 74 -19.61 -0.56 12.49
C SER A 74 -18.63 -0.74 11.32
N ILE A 75 -19.02 -0.28 10.13
CA ILE A 75 -18.21 -0.24 8.92
C ILE A 75 -18.09 1.21 8.46
N GLU A 76 -16.85 1.64 8.26
CA GLU A 76 -16.51 2.92 7.62
C GLU A 76 -15.66 2.68 6.37
N THR A 77 -15.86 3.50 5.35
CA THR A 77 -15.02 3.51 4.14
C THR A 77 -13.97 4.62 4.23
N LYS A 78 -12.72 4.26 3.94
CA LYS A 78 -11.62 5.22 3.82
C LYS A 78 -10.98 5.11 2.45
N THR A 79 -11.38 6.02 1.57
CA THR A 79 -10.81 6.13 0.22
C THR A 79 -9.53 6.95 0.29
N GLY A 80 -8.40 6.29 0.05
CA GLY A 80 -7.11 6.95 -0.10
C GLY A 80 -7.03 7.70 -1.43
N ALA A 81 -6.27 8.79 -1.46
CA ALA A 81 -5.95 9.47 -2.71
C ALA A 81 -5.25 8.48 -3.67
N PRO A 82 -5.57 8.53 -4.98
CA PRO A 82 -4.97 7.66 -5.97
C PRO A 82 -3.44 7.80 -5.94
N ARG A 83 -2.74 6.67 -5.86
CA ARG A 83 -1.28 6.65 -5.82
C ARG A 83 -0.74 6.95 -7.21
N LYS A 84 0.05 8.01 -7.34
CA LYS A 84 0.77 8.34 -8.58
C LYS A 84 2.02 7.47 -8.68
N LYS A 85 2.10 6.66 -9.73
CA LYS A 85 3.28 5.89 -10.07
C LYS A 85 4.02 6.62 -11.19
N TRP A 86 5.18 7.15 -10.86
CA TRP A 86 6.03 7.88 -11.81
C TRP A 86 7.07 6.95 -12.42
N ASP A 87 7.27 7.05 -13.73
CA ASP A 87 8.48 6.50 -14.36
C ASP A 87 9.67 7.43 -14.11
N HIS A 88 10.19 7.36 -12.89
CA HIS A 88 11.31 8.21 -12.45
C HIS A 88 12.54 8.08 -13.34
N LYS A 89 12.81 6.88 -13.88
CA LYS A 89 14.03 6.61 -14.64
C LYS A 89 13.97 7.29 -16.01
N THR A 90 12.88 7.09 -16.74
CA THR A 90 12.71 7.69 -18.08
C THR A 90 12.60 9.22 -17.97
N LEU A 91 11.84 9.70 -16.99
CA LEU A 91 11.66 11.13 -16.77
C LEU A 91 12.95 11.84 -16.35
N ALA A 92 13.75 11.22 -15.46
CA ALA A 92 15.05 11.78 -15.08
C ALA A 92 16.03 11.86 -16.24
N ASN A 93 16.08 10.83 -17.10
CA ASN A 93 16.93 10.85 -18.29
C ASN A 93 16.51 11.94 -19.27
N LEU A 94 15.20 12.12 -19.47
CA LEU A 94 14.67 13.14 -20.39
C LEU A 94 14.96 14.56 -19.88
N VAL A 95 14.74 14.82 -18.59
CA VAL A 95 15.04 16.11 -17.96
C VAL A 95 16.54 16.39 -17.98
N ALA A 96 17.37 15.41 -17.61
CA ALA A 96 18.82 15.56 -17.68
C ALA A 96 19.30 15.86 -19.09
N LYS A 97 18.77 15.16 -20.11
CA LYS A 97 19.08 15.44 -21.52
C LYS A 97 18.70 16.87 -21.91
N LYS A 98 17.49 17.33 -21.57
CA LYS A 98 17.04 18.70 -21.85
C LYS A 98 17.91 19.76 -21.19
N ILE A 99 18.38 19.50 -19.97
CA ILE A 99 19.30 20.41 -19.25
C ILE A 99 20.67 20.45 -19.95
N THR A 100 21.21 19.30 -20.33
CA THR A 100 22.47 19.21 -21.07
C THR A 100 22.38 19.91 -22.42
N ASP A 101 21.30 19.67 -23.18
CA ASP A 101 21.07 20.30 -24.48
C ASP A 101 20.97 21.83 -24.34
N LYS A 102 20.34 22.34 -23.28
CA LYS A 102 20.29 23.78 -22.95
C LYS A 102 21.61 24.36 -22.45
N ALA A 103 22.53 23.50 -22.00
CA ALA A 103 23.82 23.92 -21.50
C ALA A 103 24.88 23.98 -22.60
N ILE A 104 24.54 23.67 -23.85
CA ILE A 104 25.44 23.79 -25.01
C ILE A 104 25.03 25.02 -25.81
N ASP A 105 25.99 25.89 -26.05
CA ASP A 105 25.83 26.99 -27.00
C ASP A 105 25.80 26.41 -28.43
N MET A 106 24.71 26.65 -29.18
CA MET A 106 24.56 26.09 -30.52
C MET A 106 25.47 26.76 -31.57
N ASP A 107 25.96 27.96 -31.30
CA ASP A 107 26.80 28.72 -32.23
C ASP A 107 28.29 28.39 -32.03
N THR A 108 28.70 28.07 -30.79
CA THR A 108 30.12 27.81 -30.45
C THR A 108 30.41 26.35 -30.07
N GLY A 109 29.39 25.57 -29.71
CA GLY A 109 29.55 24.22 -29.16
C GLY A 109 30.11 24.19 -27.74
N GLU A 110 30.27 25.34 -27.09
CA GLU A 110 30.82 25.42 -25.74
C GLU A 110 29.77 25.04 -24.68
N VAL A 111 30.23 24.41 -23.60
CA VAL A 111 29.38 24.04 -22.47
C VAL A 111 29.28 25.21 -21.48
N LEU A 112 28.10 25.81 -21.40
CA LEU A 112 27.78 27.00 -20.62
C LEU A 112 27.59 26.74 -19.11
N LYS A 113 27.36 25.49 -18.71
CA LYS A 113 27.09 25.12 -17.30
C LYS A 113 28.00 23.99 -16.84
N THR A 114 28.47 24.06 -15.62
CA THR A 114 29.22 22.96 -15.01
C THR A 114 28.29 21.80 -14.63
N PRO A 115 28.80 20.56 -14.51
CA PRO A 115 27.99 19.42 -14.04
C PRO A 115 27.29 19.69 -12.70
N GLN A 116 27.94 20.41 -11.78
CA GLN A 116 27.35 20.78 -10.49
C GLN A 116 26.13 21.72 -10.66
N GLN A 117 26.22 22.69 -11.58
CA GLN A 117 25.10 23.59 -11.89
C GLN A 117 23.93 22.84 -12.55
N MET A 118 24.22 21.90 -13.44
CA MET A 118 23.19 21.07 -14.07
C MET A 118 22.44 20.18 -13.05
N ILE A 119 23.16 19.62 -12.06
CA ILE A 119 22.55 18.84 -10.97
C ILE A 119 21.66 19.73 -10.09
N GLN A 120 22.10 20.94 -9.76
CA GLN A 120 21.28 21.89 -8.98
C GLN A 120 20.00 22.27 -9.74
N GLU A 121 20.09 22.47 -11.05
CA GLU A 121 18.94 22.75 -11.91
C GLU A 121 17.99 21.54 -12.01
N LEU A 122 18.48 20.30 -12.05
CA LEU A 122 17.66 19.09 -12.00
C LEU A 122 16.74 19.08 -10.76
N LEU A 123 17.23 19.54 -9.62
CA LEU A 123 16.47 19.62 -8.36
C LEU A 123 15.34 20.65 -8.39
N ILE A 124 15.26 21.52 -9.41
CA ILE A 124 14.10 22.39 -9.65
C ILE A 124 12.94 21.59 -10.24
N TYR A 125 13.22 20.54 -11.02
CA TYR A 125 12.21 19.72 -11.67
C TYR A 125 11.79 18.50 -10.84
N ALA A 126 12.70 17.97 -10.01
CA ALA A 126 12.48 16.77 -9.19
C ALA A 126 12.56 17.05 -7.68
N ALA A 127 11.75 16.35 -6.90
CA ALA A 127 11.86 16.22 -5.44
C ALA A 127 11.98 14.72 -5.06
N PRO A 128 12.44 14.38 -3.83
CA PRO A 128 12.70 13.00 -3.41
C PRO A 128 11.51 12.02 -3.52
N SER A 129 10.29 12.51 -3.77
CA SER A 129 9.08 11.66 -3.88
C SER A 129 8.07 12.11 -4.93
N TYR A 130 8.33 13.20 -5.67
CA TYR A 130 7.42 13.68 -6.72
C TYR A 130 8.14 14.60 -7.72
N TRP A 131 7.54 14.77 -8.90
CA TRP A 131 8.01 15.70 -9.93
C TRP A 131 7.17 16.98 -9.95
N ARG A 132 7.82 18.13 -10.17
CA ARG A 132 7.13 19.43 -10.25
C ARG A 132 6.51 19.58 -11.65
N VAL A 133 5.24 19.19 -11.77
CA VAL A 133 4.44 19.22 -13.01
C VAL A 133 4.54 20.56 -13.75
N ALA A 134 4.44 21.70 -13.05
CA ALA A 134 4.56 23.02 -13.66
C ALA A 134 5.94 23.25 -14.30
N ALA A 135 7.01 22.87 -13.60
CA ALA A 135 8.37 23.02 -14.10
C ALA A 135 8.67 22.05 -15.26
N LEU A 136 8.11 20.83 -15.25
CA LEU A 136 8.25 19.90 -16.38
C LEU A 136 7.63 20.46 -17.67
N LYS A 137 6.48 21.14 -17.56
CA LYS A 137 5.84 21.80 -18.70
C LYS A 137 6.72 22.88 -19.33
N GLU A 138 7.54 23.58 -18.55
CA GLU A 138 8.53 24.56 -19.05
C GLU A 138 9.66 23.90 -19.88
N LEU A 139 9.91 22.60 -19.67
CA LEU A 139 10.82 21.79 -20.49
C LEU A 139 10.13 21.15 -21.71
N GLY A 140 8.83 21.37 -21.88
CA GLY A 140 8.02 20.73 -22.91
C GLY A 140 7.82 19.23 -22.67
N ILE A 141 7.87 18.78 -21.42
CA ILE A 141 7.61 17.39 -21.03
C ILE A 141 6.18 17.32 -20.51
N ASP A 142 5.35 16.47 -21.12
CA ASP A 142 4.00 16.20 -20.63
C ASP A 142 4.08 15.23 -19.44
N PRO A 143 3.64 15.64 -18.23
CA PRO A 143 3.68 14.77 -17.05
C PRO A 143 2.76 13.55 -17.17
N ASP A 144 1.69 13.61 -17.97
CA ASP A 144 0.74 12.52 -18.10
C ASP A 144 1.33 11.32 -18.86
N ASP A 145 2.34 11.56 -19.71
CA ASP A 145 3.11 10.50 -20.39
C ASP A 145 3.96 9.65 -19.41
N PHE A 146 4.20 10.15 -18.20
CA PHE A 146 5.12 9.54 -17.23
C PHE A 146 4.51 9.32 -15.84
N CYS A 147 3.24 9.65 -15.66
CA CYS A 147 2.52 9.56 -14.38
C CYS A 147 1.26 8.71 -14.53
N GLU A 148 1.35 7.43 -14.15
CA GLU A 148 0.18 6.58 -14.01
C GLU A 148 -0.56 6.96 -12.71
N VAL A 149 -1.79 7.45 -12.83
CA VAL A 149 -2.69 7.64 -11.69
C VAL A 149 -3.37 6.30 -11.42
N GLY A 150 -2.94 5.58 -10.38
CA GLY A 150 -3.58 4.33 -9.99
C GLY A 150 -5.00 4.54 -9.46
N GLU A 151 -5.78 3.47 -9.37
CA GLU A 151 -7.12 3.56 -8.80
C GLU A 151 -7.07 3.98 -7.32
N PRO A 152 -8.05 4.77 -6.85
CA PRO A 152 -8.20 5.06 -5.43
C PRO A 152 -8.34 3.74 -4.66
N LEU A 153 -7.52 3.58 -3.60
CA LEU A 153 -7.66 2.43 -2.72
C LEU A 153 -8.72 2.75 -1.67
N THR A 154 -9.90 2.17 -1.85
CA THR A 154 -10.95 2.16 -0.82
C THR A 154 -10.65 1.04 0.16
N ASN A 155 -10.33 1.42 1.41
CA ASN A 155 -10.18 0.46 2.50
C ASN A 155 -11.46 0.44 3.34
N LEU A 156 -11.88 -0.76 3.74
CA LEU A 156 -12.98 -0.95 4.69
C LEU A 156 -12.40 -1.03 6.11
N ILE A 157 -13.03 -0.32 7.04
CA ILE A 157 -12.65 -0.32 8.45
C ILE A 157 -13.80 -0.90 9.24
N TYR A 158 -13.59 -2.11 9.78
CA TYR A 158 -14.51 -2.76 10.71
C TYR A 158 -14.14 -2.39 12.14
N ARG A 159 -15.11 -1.93 12.94
CA ARG A 159 -14.95 -1.77 14.40
C ARG A 159 -15.97 -2.63 15.12
N SER A 160 -15.53 -3.32 16.17
CA SER A 160 -16.45 -3.98 17.10
C SER A 160 -17.11 -2.93 17.97
N ASN A 161 -18.44 -3.01 18.11
CA ASN A 161 -19.21 -2.14 18.99
C ASN A 161 -19.42 -2.75 20.38
N ASN A 162 -18.83 -3.93 20.63
CA ASN A 162 -18.81 -4.52 21.97
C ASN A 162 -17.91 -3.67 22.89
N ASN A 163 -18.55 -2.74 23.61
CA ASN A 163 -18.03 -2.19 24.85
C ASN A 163 -18.22 -3.25 25.94
N GLU A 164 -17.28 -4.18 26.05
CA GLU A 164 -17.04 -4.96 27.28
C GLU A 164 -15.56 -4.92 27.65
#